data_AF-A0A062WYT0-F1
#
_entry.id   AF-A0A062WYT0-F1
#
_cell.length_a   1.000
_cell.length_b   1.000
_cell.length_c   1.000
_cell.angle_alpha   90.00
_cell.angle_beta   90.00
_cell.angle_gamma   90.00
#
_symmetry.space_group_name_H-M   'P 1'
#
loop_
_entity.id
_entity.type
_entity.pdbx_description
1 polymer ?
#
loop_
_entity_poly.entity_id
_entity_poly.type
_entity_poly.pdbx_seq_one_letter_code
_entity_poly.pdbx_strand_id
1 'polypeptide(L)'
;MRRPALVRPALVRLTRATSAVSAATALAVALAVALAVALAVALAVALAVALAGCATDVTRPRVENSLGPVFANLYTHQQALLGHPGLTPAAVAAKASCDKGGPQVPDRGAGSDWICQLRWTDSAGKPQNGKFELQVRSNGCYQAGGPSKLVGPLTIKATTGTYVINPVFEFDGCFDTT
;
A
#
# COMPACT_ATOMS: atom_id res chain seq x y z
N MET A 1 27.86 -69.72 64.60
CA MET A 1 27.26 -69.70 63.23
C MET A 1 27.25 -68.26 62.70
N ARG A 2 27.06 -68.08 61.38
CA ARG A 2 26.91 -66.81 60.61
C ARG A 2 28.18 -65.98 60.26
N ARG A 3 28.60 -66.11 58.99
CA ARG A 3 28.91 -65.00 58.04
C ARG A 3 27.62 -64.16 57.80
N PRO A 4 27.59 -62.97 57.15
CA PRO A 4 28.54 -62.36 56.18
C PRO A 4 29.05 -60.97 56.67
N ALA A 5 29.61 -60.03 55.88
CA ALA A 5 29.73 -59.87 54.42
C ALA A 5 30.99 -59.07 54.00
N LEU A 6 31.11 -58.75 52.71
CA LEU A 6 32.12 -57.85 52.13
C LEU A 6 31.46 -56.96 51.06
N VAL A 7 31.61 -55.64 51.14
CA VAL A 7 31.01 -54.68 50.18
C VAL A 7 32.08 -54.14 49.23
N ARG A 8 31.84 -54.22 47.91
CA ARG A 8 32.74 -53.73 46.85
C ARG A 8 32.29 -52.37 46.31
N PRO A 9 33.16 -51.35 46.21
CA PRO A 9 32.84 -50.07 45.57
C PRO A 9 33.31 -50.03 44.11
N ALA A 10 32.40 -50.21 43.15
CA ALA A 10 32.74 -50.16 41.72
C ALA A 10 31.58 -49.64 40.83
N LEU A 11 31.11 -48.41 41.07
CA LEU A 11 30.01 -47.83 40.29
C LEU A 11 30.06 -46.30 40.04
N VAL A 12 31.05 -45.58 40.59
CA VAL A 12 31.07 -44.09 40.58
C VAL A 12 31.77 -43.47 39.37
N ARG A 13 32.56 -44.23 38.57
CA ARG A 13 33.38 -43.65 37.48
C ARG A 13 32.72 -43.54 36.11
N LEU A 14 31.67 -44.32 35.78
CA LEU A 14 31.07 -44.27 34.43
C LEU A 14 30.13 -43.06 34.21
N THR A 15 29.55 -42.49 35.26
CA THR A 15 28.52 -41.43 35.15
C THR A 15 29.05 -40.04 34.79
N ARG A 16 30.36 -39.75 34.95
CA ARG A 16 30.94 -38.45 34.56
C ARG A 16 31.24 -38.31 33.06
N ALA A 17 31.54 -39.40 32.37
CA ALA A 17 31.94 -39.37 30.96
C ALA A 17 30.74 -39.10 30.03
N THR A 18 29.60 -39.72 30.31
CA THR A 18 28.35 -39.54 29.54
C THR A 18 27.79 -38.12 29.67
N SER A 19 27.84 -37.52 30.86
CA SER A 19 27.35 -36.16 31.09
C SER A 19 28.13 -35.07 30.36
N ALA A 20 29.45 -35.24 30.15
CA ALA A 20 30.28 -34.27 29.45
C ALA A 20 30.03 -34.29 27.92
N VAL A 21 29.83 -35.47 27.34
CA VAL A 21 29.53 -35.62 25.91
C VAL A 21 28.18 -34.99 25.55
N SER A 22 27.16 -35.17 26.38
CA SER A 22 25.84 -34.53 26.19
C SER A 22 25.88 -33.00 26.31
N ALA A 23 26.72 -32.44 27.18
CA ALA A 23 26.88 -31.00 27.31
C ALA A 23 27.59 -30.39 26.09
N ALA A 24 28.62 -31.05 25.57
CA ALA A 24 29.36 -30.60 24.39
C ALA A 24 28.51 -30.63 23.11
N THR A 25 27.70 -31.68 22.92
CA THR A 25 26.77 -31.75 21.77
C THR A 25 25.65 -30.73 21.89
N ALA A 26 25.08 -30.52 23.08
CA ALA A 26 24.08 -29.47 23.29
C ALA A 26 24.62 -28.07 22.98
N LEU A 27 25.86 -27.77 23.39
CA LEU A 27 26.50 -26.48 23.12
C LEU A 27 26.79 -26.27 21.62
N ALA A 28 27.25 -27.32 20.92
CA ALA A 28 27.48 -27.29 19.48
C ALA A 28 26.18 -27.08 18.68
N VAL A 29 25.09 -27.76 19.07
CA VAL A 29 23.76 -27.57 18.45
C VAL A 29 23.24 -26.16 18.72
N ALA A 30 23.35 -25.66 19.95
CA ALA A 30 22.93 -24.30 20.29
C ALA A 30 23.68 -23.23 19.48
N LEU A 31 25.00 -23.39 19.30
CA LEU A 31 25.82 -22.48 18.48
C LEU A 31 25.45 -22.56 16.99
N ALA A 32 25.24 -23.75 16.45
CA ALA A 32 24.81 -23.93 15.06
C ALA A 32 23.44 -23.30 14.79
N VAL A 33 22.48 -23.46 15.71
CA VAL A 33 21.15 -22.82 15.64
C VAL A 33 21.28 -21.30 15.74
N ALA A 34 22.07 -20.77 16.68
CA ALA A 34 22.29 -19.33 16.81
C ALA A 34 22.91 -18.72 15.54
N LEU A 35 23.88 -19.40 14.93
CA LEU A 35 24.52 -18.95 13.69
C LEU A 35 23.55 -18.99 12.49
N ALA A 36 22.72 -20.03 12.38
CA ALA A 36 21.69 -20.14 11.36
C ALA A 36 20.62 -19.05 11.49
N VAL A 37 20.17 -18.75 12.73
CA VAL A 37 19.23 -17.65 13.01
C VAL A 37 19.86 -16.30 12.66
N ALA A 38 21.11 -16.05 13.08
CA ALA A 38 21.81 -14.81 12.75
C ALA A 38 21.97 -14.61 11.24
N LEU A 39 22.31 -15.67 10.49
CA LEU A 39 22.41 -15.63 9.04
C LEU A 39 21.05 -15.38 8.37
N ALA A 40 19.98 -16.04 8.84
CA ALA A 40 18.63 -15.82 8.33
C ALA A 40 18.13 -14.38 8.57
N VAL A 41 18.40 -13.82 9.76
CA VAL A 41 18.10 -12.41 10.07
C VAL A 41 18.91 -11.47 9.18
N ALA A 42 20.21 -11.72 9.01
CA ALA A 42 21.06 -10.89 8.13
C ALA A 42 20.58 -10.92 6.67
N LEU A 43 20.19 -12.09 6.14
CA LEU A 43 19.59 -12.24 4.81
C LEU A 43 18.25 -11.50 4.69
N ALA A 44 17.37 -11.61 5.69
CA ALA A 44 16.08 -10.91 5.70
C ALA A 44 16.26 -9.38 5.74
N VAL A 45 17.19 -8.86 6.55
CA VAL A 45 17.53 -7.43 6.60
C VAL A 45 18.15 -6.96 5.29
N ALA A 46 19.11 -7.69 4.73
CA ALA A 46 19.73 -7.35 3.45
C ALA A 46 18.71 -7.32 2.31
N LEU A 47 17.77 -8.28 2.27
CA LEU A 47 16.69 -8.31 1.29
C LEU A 47 15.71 -7.14 1.48
N ALA A 48 15.34 -6.80 2.71
CA ALA A 48 14.47 -5.66 3.00
C ALA A 48 15.12 -4.32 2.58
N VAL A 49 16.42 -4.14 2.83
CA VAL A 49 17.17 -2.94 2.41
C VAL A 49 17.32 -2.88 0.88
N ALA A 50 17.60 -4.01 0.22
CA ALA A 50 17.69 -4.08 -1.23
C ALA A 50 16.34 -3.75 -1.91
N LEU A 51 15.22 -4.20 -1.35
CA LEU A 51 13.88 -3.88 -1.84
C LEU A 51 13.47 -2.42 -1.58
N ALA A 52 13.91 -1.83 -0.46
CA ALA A 52 13.64 -0.42 -0.14
C ALA A 52 14.31 0.55 -1.14
N GLY A 53 15.48 0.20 -1.68
CA GLY A 53 16.18 1.01 -2.68
C GLY A 53 15.54 1.06 -4.06
N CYS A 54 14.56 0.19 -4.35
CA CYS A 54 13.85 0.12 -5.62
C CYS A 54 12.45 0.76 -5.59
N ALA A 55 12.07 1.42 -4.48
CA ALA A 55 10.74 1.95 -4.28
C ALA A 55 10.53 3.30 -5.00
N THR A 56 9.94 3.22 -6.20
CA THR A 56 9.16 4.31 -6.81
C THR A 56 8.07 4.77 -5.84
N ASP A 57 8.18 5.99 -5.30
CA ASP A 57 7.42 6.36 -4.10
C ASP A 57 6.09 7.05 -4.43
N VAL A 58 5.01 6.26 -4.33
CA VAL A 58 3.63 6.76 -4.28
C VAL A 58 3.44 7.53 -2.98
N THR A 59 3.16 8.83 -3.04
CA THR A 59 3.02 9.70 -1.85
C THR A 59 1.82 10.63 -1.97
N ARG A 60 1.25 11.07 -0.84
CA ARG A 60 0.11 12.01 -0.81
C ARG A 60 0.27 13.19 -1.80
N PRO A 61 1.39 13.96 -1.80
CA PRO A 61 1.51 15.10 -2.70
C PRO A 61 1.53 14.71 -4.18
N ARG A 62 2.11 13.56 -4.55
CA ARG A 62 2.11 13.09 -5.95
C ARG A 62 0.70 12.68 -6.40
N VAL A 63 -0.06 11.98 -5.55
CA VAL A 63 -1.46 11.63 -5.80
C VAL A 63 -2.34 12.88 -5.92
N GLU A 64 -2.25 13.80 -4.97
CA GLU A 64 -3.04 15.05 -4.95
C GLU A 64 -2.75 15.95 -6.16
N ASN A 65 -1.48 16.09 -6.54
CA ASN A 65 -1.05 16.88 -7.69
C ASN A 65 -1.47 16.27 -9.04
N SER A 66 -1.75 14.96 -9.10
CA SER A 66 -2.24 14.29 -10.31
C SER A 66 -3.77 14.32 -10.40
N LEU A 67 -4.47 13.98 -9.31
CA LEU A 67 -5.92 13.77 -9.32
C LEU A 67 -6.71 15.03 -9.72
N GLY A 68 -6.35 16.19 -9.17
CA GLY A 68 -7.01 17.46 -9.49
C GLY A 68 -6.96 17.79 -10.99
N PRO A 69 -5.78 17.93 -11.60
CA PRO A 69 -5.65 18.19 -13.04
C PRO A 69 -6.32 17.14 -13.93
N VAL A 70 -6.19 15.84 -13.63
CA VAL A 70 -6.82 14.78 -14.44
C VAL A 70 -8.35 14.92 -14.42
N PHE A 71 -8.95 15.04 -13.23
CA PHE A 71 -10.39 15.27 -13.11
C PHE A 71 -10.83 16.55 -13.81
N ALA A 72 -10.10 17.66 -13.65
CA ALA A 72 -10.49 18.93 -14.26
C ALA A 72 -10.57 18.85 -15.79
N ASN A 73 -9.61 18.19 -16.44
CA ASN A 73 -9.65 17.95 -17.89
C ASN A 73 -10.86 17.10 -18.29
N LEU A 74 -11.07 15.95 -17.63
CA LEU A 74 -12.17 15.03 -17.93
C LEU A 74 -13.55 15.66 -17.65
N TYR A 75 -13.66 16.48 -16.61
CA TYR A 75 -14.87 17.22 -16.27
C TYR A 75 -15.20 18.25 -17.36
N THR A 76 -14.22 18.99 -17.90
CA THR A 76 -14.50 19.88 -19.04
C THR A 76 -14.98 19.13 -20.28
N HIS A 77 -14.47 17.92 -20.53
CA HIS A 77 -14.96 17.07 -21.61
C HIS A 77 -16.41 16.61 -21.36
N GLN A 78 -16.73 16.19 -20.14
CA GLN A 78 -18.10 15.88 -19.72
C GLN A 78 -19.05 17.06 -19.96
N GLN A 79 -18.66 18.25 -19.51
CA GLN A 79 -19.49 19.45 -19.61
C GLN A 79 -19.71 19.87 -21.07
N ALA A 80 -18.71 19.70 -21.95
CA ALA A 80 -18.90 19.87 -23.39
C ALA A 80 -19.92 18.88 -23.98
N LEU A 81 -19.87 17.59 -23.60
CA LEU A 81 -20.85 16.57 -24.03
C LEU A 81 -22.28 16.90 -23.55
N LEU A 82 -22.42 17.50 -22.37
CA LEU A 82 -23.69 17.91 -21.77
C LEU A 82 -24.21 19.28 -22.26
N GLY A 83 -23.49 19.98 -23.13
CA GLY A 83 -23.94 21.26 -23.72
C GLY A 83 -23.46 22.51 -22.99
N HIS A 84 -22.42 22.40 -22.17
CA HIS A 84 -21.73 23.51 -21.51
C HIS A 84 -20.29 23.68 -22.05
N PRO A 85 -20.11 24.02 -23.34
CA PRO A 85 -18.79 24.25 -23.93
C PRO A 85 -18.13 25.52 -23.35
N GLY A 86 -16.80 25.58 -23.39
CA GLY A 86 -16.02 26.75 -22.96
C GLY A 86 -15.58 26.74 -21.49
N LEU A 87 -16.04 25.78 -20.68
CA LEU A 87 -15.45 25.54 -19.35
C LEU A 87 -13.99 25.08 -19.50
N THR A 88 -13.06 25.68 -18.75
CA THR A 88 -11.64 25.35 -18.81
C THR A 88 -11.17 24.63 -17.53
N PRO A 89 -10.14 23.78 -17.58
CA PRO A 89 -9.64 23.08 -16.38
C PRO A 89 -9.18 24.05 -15.29
N ALA A 90 -8.69 25.24 -15.67
CA ALA A 90 -8.33 26.32 -14.76
C ALA A 90 -9.55 26.92 -14.04
N ALA A 91 -10.69 27.07 -14.71
CA ALA A 91 -11.94 27.54 -14.11
C ALA A 91 -12.57 26.48 -13.19
N VAL A 92 -12.43 25.19 -13.53
CA VAL A 92 -12.83 24.06 -12.66
C VAL A 92 -12.01 24.03 -11.36
N ALA A 93 -10.75 24.49 -11.41
CA ALA A 93 -9.87 24.71 -10.26
C ALA A 93 -9.77 23.51 -9.29
N ALA A 94 -9.84 22.28 -9.81
CA ALA A 94 -9.96 21.09 -8.98
C ALA A 94 -8.73 20.87 -8.09
N LYS A 95 -8.97 20.60 -6.80
CA LYS A 95 -7.96 20.32 -5.79
C LYS A 95 -8.36 19.10 -4.94
N ALA A 96 -7.43 18.18 -4.81
CA ALA A 96 -7.57 16.99 -3.98
C ALA A 96 -6.96 17.21 -2.59
N SER A 97 -7.56 16.59 -1.59
CA SER A 97 -6.98 16.35 -0.26
C SER A 97 -7.16 14.86 0.03
N CYS A 98 -6.07 14.11 0.17
CA CYS A 98 -6.10 12.65 0.24
C CYS A 98 -5.55 12.09 1.56
N ASP A 99 -6.11 10.96 1.97
CA ASP A 99 -5.54 10.05 2.98
C ASP A 99 -5.45 8.62 2.42
N LYS A 100 -4.59 7.79 3.01
CA LYS A 100 -4.44 6.37 2.67
C LYS A 100 -4.62 5.54 3.94
N GLY A 101 -5.72 4.79 4.04
CA GLY A 101 -5.97 3.89 5.18
C GLY A 101 -6.25 4.61 6.51
N GLY A 102 -6.50 5.91 6.51
CA GLY A 102 -6.91 6.68 7.69
C GLY A 102 -5.78 7.19 8.61
N PRO A 103 -6.12 7.90 9.71
CA PRO A 103 -5.21 8.80 10.43
C PRO A 103 -3.95 8.21 11.08
N GLN A 104 -3.81 6.89 11.13
CA GLN A 104 -2.65 6.19 11.73
C GLN A 104 -1.80 5.45 10.68
N VAL A 105 -2.19 5.48 9.42
CA VAL A 105 -1.43 4.91 8.31
C VAL A 105 -0.65 6.04 7.62
N PRO A 106 0.65 5.85 7.32
CA PRO A 106 1.39 6.83 6.53
C PRO A 106 0.87 6.86 5.08
N ASP A 107 0.63 8.06 4.54
CA ASP A 107 0.13 8.22 3.17
C ASP A 107 1.23 8.03 2.12
N ARG A 108 1.69 6.78 2.02
CA ARG A 108 2.65 6.29 1.03
C ARG A 108 2.30 4.88 0.55
N GLY A 109 2.81 4.55 -0.64
CA GLY A 109 2.69 3.24 -1.26
C GLY A 109 1.40 3.02 -2.05
N ALA A 110 1.45 1.98 -2.89
CA ALA A 110 0.30 1.48 -3.64
C ALA A 110 -0.81 0.93 -2.73
N GLY A 111 -2.04 0.85 -3.25
CA GLY A 111 -3.20 0.30 -2.55
C GLY A 111 -4.54 0.79 -3.09
N SER A 112 -5.60 0.12 -2.69
CA SER A 112 -7.01 0.47 -2.96
C SER A 112 -7.69 1.22 -1.79
N ASP A 113 -6.87 1.73 -0.88
CA ASP A 113 -7.24 2.38 0.38
C ASP A 113 -6.95 3.90 0.37
N TRP A 114 -6.69 4.47 -0.81
CA TRP A 114 -6.57 5.91 -1.03
C TRP A 114 -7.97 6.54 -1.13
N ILE A 115 -8.27 7.48 -0.23
CA ILE A 115 -9.52 8.25 -0.20
C ILE A 115 -9.19 9.73 -0.40
N CYS A 116 -9.79 10.35 -1.41
CA CYS A 116 -9.54 11.74 -1.74
C CYS A 116 -10.82 12.57 -1.68
N GLN A 117 -10.81 13.65 -0.90
CA GLN A 117 -11.81 14.72 -1.01
C GLN A 117 -11.39 15.65 -2.15
N LEU A 118 -12.15 15.64 -3.23
CA LEU A 118 -11.93 16.50 -4.39
C LEU A 118 -12.89 17.68 -4.35
N ARG A 119 -12.34 18.89 -4.37
CA ARG A 119 -13.08 20.15 -4.43
C ARG A 119 -12.91 20.77 -5.81
N TRP A 120 -13.98 21.23 -6.43
CA TRP A 120 -13.97 21.89 -7.74
C TRP A 120 -15.08 22.91 -7.89
N THR A 121 -15.03 23.71 -8.97
CA THR A 121 -16.11 24.62 -9.39
C THR A 121 -16.85 24.01 -10.58
N ASP A 122 -18.17 23.95 -10.51
CA ASP A 122 -19.01 23.42 -11.60
C ASP A 122 -19.23 24.41 -12.75
N SER A 123 -19.92 23.97 -13.81
CA SER A 123 -20.26 24.78 -14.98
C SER A 123 -21.21 25.96 -14.68
N ALA A 124 -21.85 26.00 -13.50
CA ALA A 124 -22.64 27.12 -13.01
C ALA A 124 -21.86 28.03 -12.04
N GLY A 125 -20.55 27.83 -11.89
CA GLY A 125 -19.70 28.61 -11.00
C GLY A 125 -19.85 28.27 -9.51
N LYS A 126 -20.50 27.14 -9.15
CA LYS A 126 -20.74 26.77 -7.76
C LYS A 126 -19.65 25.83 -7.24
N PRO A 127 -19.23 25.96 -5.97
CA PRO A 127 -18.29 25.03 -5.36
C PRO A 127 -18.95 23.68 -5.11
N GLN A 128 -18.23 22.61 -5.45
CA GLN A 128 -18.59 21.22 -5.24
C GLN A 128 -17.49 20.52 -4.42
N ASN A 129 -17.87 19.46 -3.69
CA ASN A 129 -16.94 18.60 -2.97
C ASN A 129 -17.43 17.15 -3.03
N GLY A 130 -16.55 16.22 -3.40
CA GLY A 130 -16.88 14.80 -3.56
C GLY A 130 -15.76 13.89 -3.06
N LYS A 131 -16.14 12.77 -2.45
CA LYS A 131 -15.21 11.69 -2.11
C LYS A 131 -14.94 10.84 -3.36
N PHE A 132 -13.66 10.64 -3.68
CA PHE A 132 -13.19 9.72 -4.71
C PHE A 132 -12.37 8.61 -4.06
N GLU A 133 -12.67 7.36 -4.41
CA GLU A 133 -11.87 6.19 -4.05
C GLU A 133 -10.84 5.89 -5.14
N LEU A 134 -9.57 5.72 -4.75
CA LEU A 134 -8.46 5.49 -5.67
C LEU A 134 -7.82 4.11 -5.46
N GLN A 135 -7.50 3.45 -6.58
CA GLN A 135 -6.71 2.23 -6.65
C GLN A 135 -5.35 2.55 -7.27
N VAL A 136 -4.36 2.92 -6.45
CA VAL A 136 -3.03 3.36 -6.89
C VAL A 136 -2.07 2.17 -7.00
N ARG A 137 -1.39 2.06 -8.13
CA ARG A 137 -0.38 1.03 -8.44
C ARG A 137 1.04 1.55 -8.15
N SER A 138 2.00 0.64 -7.98
CA SER A 138 3.39 0.98 -7.65
C SER A 138 4.15 1.76 -8.72
N ASN A 139 3.64 1.78 -9.96
CA ASN A 139 4.15 2.57 -11.08
C ASN A 139 3.54 4.00 -11.16
N GLY A 140 2.77 4.43 -10.17
CA GLY A 140 2.16 5.76 -10.14
C GLY A 140 0.86 5.91 -10.94
N CYS A 141 0.39 4.86 -11.61
CA CYS A 141 -0.93 4.86 -12.26
C CYS A 141 -2.04 4.47 -11.27
N TYR A 142 -3.22 5.06 -11.41
CA TYR A 142 -4.38 4.81 -10.56
C TYR A 142 -5.69 4.82 -11.35
N GLN A 143 -6.67 4.08 -10.85
CA GLN A 143 -8.08 4.19 -11.22
C GLN A 143 -8.81 4.94 -10.11
N ALA A 144 -9.66 5.91 -10.45
CA ALA A 144 -10.42 6.74 -9.52
C ALA A 144 -11.94 6.63 -9.80
N GLY A 145 -12.71 6.24 -8.78
CA GLY A 145 -14.17 6.20 -8.82
C GLY A 145 -14.79 7.47 -8.22
N GLY A 146 -15.79 8.05 -8.88
CA GLY A 146 -16.45 9.28 -8.46
C GLY A 146 -17.86 9.07 -7.85
N PRO A 147 -18.35 10.00 -7.02
CA PRO A 147 -19.65 9.89 -6.39
C PRO A 147 -20.76 10.23 -7.39
N SER A 148 -21.46 9.22 -7.91
CA SER A 148 -22.43 9.34 -9.01
C SER A 148 -23.56 10.36 -8.81
N LYS A 149 -23.87 10.72 -7.55
CA LYS A 149 -24.81 11.80 -7.22
C LYS A 149 -24.32 13.21 -7.59
N LEU A 150 -23.00 13.40 -7.76
CA LEU A 150 -22.38 14.67 -8.13
C LEU A 150 -21.82 14.63 -9.55
N VAL A 151 -21.15 13.53 -9.93
CA VAL A 151 -20.53 13.39 -11.27
C VAL A 151 -21.45 12.76 -12.30
N GLY A 152 -22.64 12.30 -11.93
CA GLY A 152 -23.59 11.61 -12.82
C GLY A 152 -23.35 10.09 -12.93
N PRO A 153 -24.24 9.37 -13.64
CA PRO A 153 -24.15 7.92 -13.87
C PRO A 153 -23.04 7.53 -14.87
N LEU A 154 -22.77 6.23 -15.01
CA LEU A 154 -21.77 5.66 -15.94
C LEU A 154 -21.98 6.09 -17.40
N THR A 155 -23.23 6.27 -17.84
CA THR A 155 -23.56 6.75 -19.19
C THR A 155 -24.33 8.05 -19.14
N ILE A 156 -23.90 9.03 -19.94
CA ILE A 156 -24.58 10.31 -20.12
C ILE A 156 -25.12 10.40 -21.54
N LYS A 157 -26.25 11.10 -21.70
CA LYS A 157 -26.79 11.44 -23.02
C LYS A 157 -26.13 12.74 -23.49
N ALA A 158 -25.30 12.66 -24.53
CA ALA A 158 -24.69 13.82 -25.14
C ALA A 158 -25.73 14.69 -25.86
N THR A 159 -25.40 15.94 -26.15
CA THR A 159 -26.25 16.87 -26.92
C THR A 159 -26.59 16.37 -28.34
N THR A 160 -25.78 15.47 -28.90
CA THR A 160 -26.07 14.75 -30.17
C THR A 160 -27.21 13.74 -30.05
N GLY A 161 -27.68 13.45 -28.83
CA GLY A 161 -28.69 12.44 -28.52
C GLY A 161 -28.13 11.04 -28.21
N THR A 162 -26.84 10.80 -28.48
CA THR A 162 -26.14 9.53 -28.24
C THR A 162 -25.82 9.32 -26.77
N TYR A 163 -25.93 8.08 -26.27
CA TYR A 163 -25.37 7.71 -24.97
C TYR A 163 -23.88 7.40 -25.09
N VAL A 164 -23.07 8.03 -24.23
CA VAL A 164 -21.62 7.83 -24.16
C VAL A 164 -21.19 7.54 -22.73
N ILE A 165 -20.02 6.92 -22.55
CA ILE A 165 -19.42 6.74 -21.22
C ILE A 165 -19.12 8.11 -20.62
N ASN A 166 -19.48 8.28 -19.35
CA ASN A 166 -19.22 9.48 -18.57
C ASN A 166 -17.73 9.53 -18.17
N PRO A 167 -16.92 10.48 -18.67
CA PRO A 167 -15.48 10.49 -18.48
C PRO A 167 -15.03 10.79 -17.03
N VAL A 168 -15.96 11.11 -16.12
CA VAL A 168 -15.66 11.37 -14.70
C VAL A 168 -16.42 10.45 -13.73
N PHE A 169 -17.15 9.44 -14.25
CA PHE A 169 -17.76 8.41 -13.39
C PHE A 169 -16.69 7.51 -12.78
N GLU A 170 -15.81 7.01 -13.63
CA GLU A 170 -14.60 6.27 -13.28
C GLU A 170 -13.54 6.60 -14.33
N PHE A 171 -12.31 6.87 -13.91
CA PHE A 171 -11.24 7.29 -14.81
C PHE A 171 -9.85 6.92 -14.30
N ASP A 172 -8.90 6.78 -15.22
CA ASP A 172 -7.50 6.53 -14.92
C ASP A 172 -6.67 7.82 -14.93
N GLY A 173 -5.57 7.81 -14.18
CA GLY A 173 -4.51 8.81 -14.26
C GLY A 173 -3.17 8.21 -13.86
N CYS A 174 -2.06 8.91 -14.15
CA CYS A 174 -0.72 8.48 -13.75
C CYS A 174 0.13 9.69 -13.32
N PHE A 175 1.11 9.45 -12.45
CA PHE A 175 2.14 10.42 -12.09
C PHE A 175 3.52 9.77 -12.07
N ASP A 176 4.55 10.59 -12.28
CA ASP A 176 5.94 10.16 -12.10
C ASP A 176 6.20 9.84 -10.61
N THR A 177 6.88 8.72 -10.37
CA THR A 177 7.22 8.18 -9.05
C THR A 177 8.71 8.20 -8.76
N THR A 178 9.52 8.74 -9.68
CA THR A 178 10.95 9.02 -9.51
C THR A 178 11.22 10.42 -8.96
#